data_AF-A0AAX2UJC6-F1
#
_entry.id   AF-A0AAX2UJC6-F1
#
_cell.length_a   1.000
_cell.length_b   1.000
_cell.length_c   1.000
_cell.angle_alpha   90.00
_cell.angle_beta   90.00
_cell.angle_gamma   90.00
#
_symmetry.space_group_name_H-M   'P 1'
#
loop_
_entity.id
_entity.type
_entity.pdbx_description
1 polymer ?
#
loop_
_entity_poly.entity_id
_entity_poly.type
_entity_poly.pdbx_seq_one_letter_code
_entity_poly.pdbx_strand_id
1 'polypeptide(L)' 'MFSLSNRRYTGAKTKLLDSIDTSILKSFDYRERKNLSFFDVFGGTGVVSEYFAKKKEFSKIILNDFCYLIERNF' A
#
# COMPACT_ATOMS: atom_id res chain seq x y z
N MET A 1 1.18 -10.38 -11.20
CA MET A 1 1.61 -10.40 -9.79
C MET A 1 2.54 -9.22 -9.58
N PHE A 2 2.11 -8.17 -8.87
CA PHE A 2 2.93 -6.99 -8.60
C PHE A 2 4.01 -7.40 -7.60
N SER A 3 5.27 -7.49 -8.04
CA SER A 3 6.42 -7.77 -7.17
C SER A 3 7.24 -6.50 -7.06
N LEU A 4 7.15 -5.82 -5.91
CA LEU A 4 8.02 -4.70 -5.60
C LEU A 4 9.40 -5.28 -5.24
N SER A 5 10.28 -5.37 -6.23
CA SER A 5 11.67 -5.76 -6.01
C SER A 5 12.39 -4.69 -5.18
N ASN A 6 12.34 -4.88 -3.87
CA ASN A 6 13.18 -4.34 -2.79
C ASN A 6 14.03 -3.11 -3.15
N ARG A 7 13.39 -1.96 -3.39
CA ARG A 7 14.10 -0.68 -3.42
C ARG A 7 14.21 -0.18 -1.99
N ARG A 8 15.43 -0.13 -1.45
CA ARG A 8 15.69 0.59 -0.20
C ARG A 8 15.22 2.03 -0.38
N TYR A 9 14.27 2.45 0.45
CA TYR A 9 13.70 3.79 0.42
C TYR A 9 13.58 4.28 1.85
N THR A 10 14.09 5.47 2.09
CA THR A 10 14.03 6.11 3.41
C THR A 10 12.58 6.31 3.81
N GLY A 11 12.20 5.80 4.98
CA GLY A 11 10.82 5.91 5.48
C GLY A 11 9.87 4.78 5.05
N ALA A 12 10.38 3.72 4.41
CA ALA A 12 9.58 2.53 4.10
C ALA A 12 8.96 1.93 5.37
N LYS A 13 7.62 1.77 5.36
CA LYS A 13 6.84 1.39 6.54
C LYS A 13 6.73 -0.12 6.77
N THR A 14 7.67 -0.92 6.27
CA THR A 14 7.63 -2.39 6.36
C THR A 14 7.50 -2.90 7.80
N LYS A 15 8.21 -2.29 8.76
CA LYS A 15 8.12 -2.64 10.19
C LYS A 15 6.83 -2.16 10.88
N LEU A 16 6.08 -1.26 10.25
CA LEU A 16 4.89 -0.63 10.83
C LEU A 16 3.58 -1.18 10.26
N LEU A 17 3.63 -2.11 9.29
CA LEU A 17 2.46 -2.60 8.56
C LEU A 17 1.36 -3.12 9.51
N ASP A 18 1.72 -3.96 10.48
CA ASP A 18 0.75 -4.52 11.43
C ASP A 18 0.14 -3.46 12.36
N SER A 19 0.91 -2.42 12.70
CA SER A 19 0.42 -1.29 13.51
C SER A 19 -0.55 -0.42 12.71
N ILE A 20 -0.27 -0.18 11.42
CA ILE A 20 -1.16 0.54 10.50
C ILE A 20 -2.46 -0.26 10.34
N ASP A 21 -2.34 -1.56 10.10
CA ASP A 21 -3.48 -2.48 9.96
C ASP A 21 -4.39 -2.44 11.18
N THR A 22 -3.81 -2.59 12.36
CA THR A 22 -4.53 -2.53 13.64
C THR A 22 -5.22 -1.18 13.83
N SER A 23 -4.58 -0.09 13.46
CA SER A 23 -5.14 1.26 13.60
C SER A 23 -6.33 1.50 12.66
N ILE A 24 -6.24 0.98 11.43
CA ILE A 24 -7.35 1.02 10.47
C ILE A 24 -8.50 0.16 10.99
N LEU A 25 -8.25 -1.09 11.42
CA LEU A 25 -9.29 -1.99 11.94
C LEU A 25 -10.04 -1.42 13.14
N LYS A 26 -9.35 -0.70 14.04
CA LYS A 26 -9.98 -0.02 15.17
C LYS A 26 -10.94 1.09 14.76
N SER A 27 -10.64 1.78 13.65
CA SER A 27 -11.44 2.91 13.17
C SER A 27 -12.50 2.49 12.15
N PHE A 28 -12.21 1.44 11.39
CA PHE A 28 -13.03 0.91 10.32
C PHE A 28 -12.75 -0.60 10.19
N ASP A 29 -13.64 -1.41 10.77
CA ASP A 29 -13.56 -2.86 10.63
C ASP A 29 -13.98 -3.28 9.21
N TYR A 30 -12.98 -3.55 8.39
CA TYR A 30 -13.17 -3.90 6.99
C TYR A 30 -13.28 -5.43 6.76
N ARG A 31 -13.13 -6.27 7.80
CA ARG A 31 -13.04 -7.75 7.67
C ARG A 31 -14.29 -8.42 7.12
N GLU A 32 -15.46 -7.81 7.35
CA GLU A 32 -16.75 -8.31 6.83
C GLU A 32 -17.15 -7.65 5.51
N ARG A 33 -16.35 -6.70 5.03
CA ARG A 33 -16.61 -5.96 3.78
C ARG A 33 -15.94 -6.67 2.61
N LYS A 34 -16.46 -6.42 1.41
CA LYS A 34 -15.93 -6.94 0.14
C LYS A 34 -15.86 -5.81 -0.88
N ASN A 35 -15.00 -6.00 -1.87
CA ASN A 35 -14.81 -5.07 -2.99
C ASN A 35 -14.40 -3.65 -2.56
N LEU A 36 -13.58 -3.55 -1.51
CA LEU A 36 -13.10 -2.26 -1.04
C LEU A 36 -11.99 -1.71 -1.93
N SER A 37 -11.88 -0.37 -1.95
CA SER A 37 -10.77 0.34 -2.56
C SER A 37 -9.85 0.89 -1.47
N PHE A 38 -8.56 0.60 -1.56
CA PHE A 38 -7.54 1.23 -0.72
C PHE A 38 -6.88 2.36 -1.49
N PHE A 39 -6.81 3.56 -0.90
CA PHE A 39 -6.15 4.71 -1.51
C PHE A 39 -4.93 5.11 -0.69
N ASP A 40 -3.75 4.93 -1.28
CA ASP A 40 -2.47 5.28 -0.70
C ASP A 40 -1.99 6.58 -1.36
N VAL A 41 -2.24 7.68 -0.67
CA VAL A 41 -2.01 9.05 -1.17
C VAL A 41 -0.52 9.36 -1.35
N PHE A 42 0.32 8.74 -0.52
CA PHE A 42 1.77 8.93 -0.47
C PHE A 42 2.47 7.57 -0.52
N GLY A 43 2.35 6.94 -1.68
CA GLY A 43 2.75 5.56 -1.90
C GLY A 43 4.21 5.27 -1.59
N GLY A 44 5.13 6.18 -1.92
CA GLY A 44 6.57 5.93 -1.79
C GLY A 44 6.95 4.66 -2.53
N THR A 45 7.43 3.66 -1.79
CA THR A 45 7.71 2.32 -2.34
C THR A 45 6.49 1.46 -2.61
N GLY A 46 5.30 1.86 -2.16
CA GLY A 46 4.06 1.09 -2.29
C GLY A 46 3.95 -0.09 -1.33
N VAL A 47 4.82 -0.21 -0.32
CA VAL A 47 4.82 -1.35 0.62
C VAL A 47 3.54 -1.47 1.44
N VAL A 48 2.87 -0.34 1.74
CA VAL A 48 1.57 -0.35 2.42
C VAL A 48 0.49 -0.82 1.47
N SER A 49 0.43 -0.23 0.27
CA SER A 49 -0.46 -0.67 -0.80
C SER A 49 -0.35 -2.16 -1.12
N GLU A 50 0.86 -2.71 -1.23
CA GLU A 50 1.09 -4.14 -1.48
C GLU A 50 0.55 -5.01 -0.34
N TYR A 51 0.76 -4.58 0.91
CA TYR A 51 0.25 -5.29 2.09
C TYR A 51 -1.28 -5.41 2.05
N PHE A 52 -2.00 -4.33 1.71
CA PHE A 52 -3.46 -4.35 1.59
C PHE A 52 -3.96 -5.00 0.30
N ALA A 53 -3.18 -4.97 -0.79
CA ALA A 53 -3.51 -5.68 -2.04
C ALA A 53 -3.58 -7.21 -1.88
N LYS A 54 -2.83 -7.76 -0.92
CA LYS A 54 -2.84 -9.20 -0.60
C LYS A 54 -4.06 -9.62 0.22
N LYS A 55 -4.83 -8.67 0.74
CA LYS A 55 -6.02 -8.92 1.55
C LYS A 55 -7.24 -9.07 0.65
N LYS A 56 -8.05 -10.10 0.88
CA LYS A 56 -9.21 -10.47 0.03
C LYS A 56 -10.33 -9.43 0.05
N GLU A 57 -10.36 -8.57 1.05
CA GLU A 57 -11.38 -7.55 1.27
C GLU A 57 -11.25 -6.40 0.26
N PHE A 58 -10.04 -6.17 -0.28
CA PHE A 58 -9.73 -5.09 -1.20
C PHE A 58 -9.63 -5.62 -2.64
N SER A 59 -10.46 -5.07 -3.52
CA SER A 59 -10.45 -5.41 -4.95
C SER A 59 -9.69 -4.38 -5.80
N LYS A 60 -9.47 -3.17 -5.25
CA LYS A 60 -8.84 -2.07 -5.98
C LYS A 60 -7.85 -1.35 -5.07
N ILE A 61 -6.67 -1.07 -5.60
CA ILE A 61 -5.65 -0.26 -4.96
C ILE A 61 -5.41 0.95 -5.86
N ILE A 62 -5.52 2.15 -5.28
CA ILE A 62 -5.20 3.41 -5.93
C ILE A 62 -3.94 3.93 -5.24
N LEU A 63 -2.88 4.12 -6.00
CA LEU A 63 -1.59 4.58 -5.51
C LEU A 63 -1.33 5.95 -6.12
N ASN A 64 -1.02 6.93 -5.29
CA ASN A 64 -0.51 8.23 -5.71
C ASN A 64 0.83 8.49 -5.02
N ASP A 65 1.74 9.17 -5.70
CA ASP A 65 2.93 9.74 -5.09
C ASP A 65 3.37 10.95 -5.90
N PHE A 66 3.95 11.95 -5.23
CA PHE A 66 4.52 13.12 -5.91
C PHE A 66 5.84 12.80 -6.61
N CYS A 67 6.48 11.66 -6.27
CA CYS A 67 7.78 11.28 -6.79
C CYS A 67 7.67 10.73 -8.23
N TYR A 68 7.58 11.62 -9.22
CA TYR A 68 7.83 11.32 -10.62
C TYR A 68 9.34 11.10 -10.80
N LEU A 69 9.80 9.84 -10.82
CA LEU A 69 11.18 9.54 -11.18
C LEU A 69 11.32 9.75 -12.70
N ILE A 70 12.01 10.83 -13.07
CA ILE A 70 12.44 11.19 -14.44
C ILE A 70 13.00 9.97 -15.19
N GLU A 71 12.68 9.90 -16.49
CA GLU A 71 13.04 8.90 -17.52
C GLU A 71 14.20 7.95 -17.19
N ARG A 72 13.94 6.65 -17.34
CA ARG A 72 14.97 5.70 -17.74
C ARG A 72 14.77 5.38 -19.21
N ASN A 73 15.65 5.94 -20.04
CA ASN A 73 15.86 5.45 -21.40
C ASN A 73 16.37 4.00 -21.31
N PHE A 74 15.67 3.11 -22.01
CA PHE A 74 16.14 1.75 -22.29
C PHE A 74 17.14 1.75 -23.44
#